data_AF-A0A0F9URW9-F1
#
_entry.id   AF-A0A0F9URW9-F1
#
_cell.length_a   1.000
_cell.length_b   1.000
_cell.length_c   1.000
_cell.angle_alpha   90.00
_cell.angle_beta   90.00
_cell.angle_gamma   90.00
#
_symmetry.space_group_name_H-M   'P 1'
#
loop_
_entity.id
_entity.type
_entity.pdbx_description
1 polymer ?
#
loop_
_entity_poly.entity_id
_entity_poly.type
_entity_poly.pdbx_seq_one_letter_code
_entity_poly.pdbx_strand_id
1 'polypeptide(L)'
;MTEASDPDLYQRFIAMNHAAHSALEPLLDGHAGLDATIGSNLRTILLPALASDMRQMGLHPAATIPFPVCPVGLPEAAGIAYVLDGSRLGARFIHRDFLARGLARRWPGISTAYLEAAALADGFRDRMNDLSVAICAAPSRARALAAANAAFALFEAAIAGFPHPSEDGNVPS
;
A
#
# COMPACT_ATOMS: atom_id res chain seq x y z
N MET A 1 1.52 -21.38 -2.86
CA MET A 1 2.37 -20.71 -3.87
C MET A 1 1.41 -19.95 -4.78
N THR A 2 1.05 -18.74 -4.38
CA THR A 2 -0.14 -18.04 -4.90
C THR A 2 0.20 -17.33 -6.20
N GLU A 3 -0.61 -17.57 -7.22
CA GLU A 3 -0.41 -17.16 -8.61
C GLU A 3 -0.44 -15.63 -8.78
N ALA A 4 0.71 -15.00 -8.91
CA ALA A 4 0.85 -13.74 -9.65
C ALA A 4 0.75 -13.99 -11.17
N SER A 5 -0.09 -14.93 -11.61
CA SER A 5 -0.23 -15.37 -13.00
C SER A 5 -1.51 -14.86 -13.67
N ASP A 6 -2.31 -14.09 -12.95
CA ASP A 6 -3.61 -13.61 -13.40
C ASP A 6 -3.65 -12.08 -13.41
N PRO A 7 -3.94 -11.43 -14.56
CA PRO A 7 -4.12 -9.99 -14.63
C PRO A 7 -5.23 -9.47 -13.70
N ASP A 8 -6.29 -10.25 -13.44
CA ASP A 8 -7.39 -9.83 -12.57
C ASP A 8 -6.94 -9.74 -11.11
N LEU A 9 -6.10 -10.68 -10.67
CA LEU A 9 -5.49 -10.65 -9.33
C LEU A 9 -4.56 -9.44 -9.18
N TYR A 10 -3.83 -9.09 -10.22
CA TYR A 10 -2.98 -7.90 -10.20
C TYR A 10 -3.80 -6.60 -10.19
N GLN A 11 -4.89 -6.52 -10.96
CA GLN A 11 -5.79 -5.37 -10.92
C GLN A 11 -6.43 -5.19 -9.54
N ARG A 12 -6.87 -6.27 -8.89
CA ARG A 12 -7.34 -6.24 -7.49
C ARG A 12 -6.26 -5.77 -6.53
N PHE A 13 -5.03 -6.23 -6.71
CA PHE A 13 -3.89 -5.76 -5.91
C PHE A 13 -3.67 -4.25 -6.06
N ILE A 14 -3.73 -3.71 -7.28
CA ILE A 14 -3.62 -2.27 -7.51
C ILE A 14 -4.79 -1.51 -6.88
N ALA A 15 -6.02 -1.99 -7.05
CA ALA A 15 -7.20 -1.32 -6.50
C ALA A 15 -7.21 -1.32 -4.96
N MET A 16 -6.78 -2.42 -4.33
CA MET A 16 -6.57 -2.51 -2.88
C MET A 16 -5.52 -1.50 -2.40
N ASN A 17 -4.33 -1.47 -3.03
CA ASN A 17 -3.27 -0.54 -2.64
C ASN A 17 -3.72 0.90 -2.85
N HIS A 18 -4.39 1.21 -3.97
CA HIS A 18 -4.94 2.53 -4.21
C HIS A 18 -5.88 2.96 -3.08
N ALA A 19 -6.83 2.10 -2.67
CA ALA A 19 -7.77 2.41 -1.61
C ALA A 19 -7.07 2.69 -0.27
N ALA A 20 -6.13 1.84 0.13
CA ALA A 20 -5.40 1.99 1.37
C ALA A 20 -4.47 3.23 1.37
N HIS A 21 -3.69 3.43 0.32
CA HIS A 21 -2.83 4.62 0.18
C HIS A 21 -3.65 5.91 0.12
N SER A 22 -4.81 5.91 -0.55
CA SER A 22 -5.71 7.08 -0.58
C SER A 22 -6.20 7.49 0.81
N ALA A 23 -6.42 6.53 1.70
CA ALA A 23 -6.88 6.79 3.06
C ALA A 23 -5.75 7.21 4.01
N LEU A 24 -4.54 6.70 3.78
CA LEU A 24 -3.44 6.77 4.75
C LEU A 24 -2.37 7.82 4.41
N GLU A 25 -2.00 7.99 3.14
CA GLU A 25 -0.95 8.97 2.76
C GLU A 25 -1.29 10.41 3.18
N PRO A 26 -2.53 10.91 3.02
CA PRO A 26 -2.89 12.27 3.45
C PRO A 26 -2.74 12.51 4.96
N LEU A 27 -2.75 11.46 5.78
CA LEU A 27 -2.55 11.58 7.23
C LEU A 27 -1.09 11.82 7.61
N LEU A 28 -0.17 11.51 6.69
CA LEU A 28 1.27 11.65 6.89
C LEU A 28 1.85 12.87 6.18
N ASP A 29 1.16 13.38 5.15
CA ASP A 29 1.59 14.52 4.37
C ASP A 29 1.71 15.77 5.26
N GLY A 30 2.91 16.34 5.34
CA GLY A 30 3.23 17.49 6.19
C GLY A 30 3.13 17.23 7.69
N HIS A 31 3.15 15.97 8.16
CA HIS A 31 3.07 15.67 9.58
C HIS A 31 4.38 16.07 10.30
N ALA A 32 4.37 17.24 10.96
CA ALA A 32 5.55 17.89 11.52
C ALA A 32 6.43 16.98 12.41
N GLY A 33 5.83 16.16 13.27
CA GLY A 33 6.60 15.25 14.13
C GLY A 33 7.27 14.11 13.35
N LEU A 34 6.65 13.68 12.25
CA LEU A 34 7.19 12.62 11.39
C LEU A 34 8.34 13.20 10.59
N ASP A 35 8.12 14.35 9.95
CA ASP A 35 9.12 15.09 9.18
C ASP A 35 10.35 15.47 10.00
N ALA A 36 10.16 15.88 11.26
CA ALA A 36 11.26 16.16 12.17
C ALA A 36 12.07 14.91 12.56
N THR A 37 11.44 13.72 12.52
CA THR A 37 12.09 12.45 12.91
C THR A 37 12.83 11.81 11.74
N ILE A 38 12.22 11.76 10.55
CA ILE A 38 12.74 11.02 9.39
C ILE A 38 13.04 11.90 8.17
N GLY A 39 12.85 13.22 8.26
CA GLY A 39 13.00 14.14 7.13
C GLY A 39 11.79 14.16 6.20
N SER A 40 11.33 15.37 5.86
CA SER A 40 10.11 15.61 5.07
C SER A 40 10.12 15.03 3.65
N ASN A 41 11.29 14.79 3.06
CA ASN A 41 11.43 14.33 1.67
C ASN A 41 11.89 12.87 1.54
N LEU A 42 11.98 12.11 2.65
CA LEU A 42 12.55 10.76 2.60
C LEU A 42 11.51 9.67 2.32
N ARG A 43 10.21 9.95 2.42
CA ARG A 43 9.15 9.00 2.05
C ARG A 43 8.70 9.24 0.62
N THR A 44 8.69 8.17 -0.17
CA THR A 44 8.08 8.20 -1.51
C THR A 44 6.57 8.15 -1.35
N ILE A 45 5.88 9.13 -1.93
CA ILE A 45 4.43 9.14 -2.05
C ILE A 45 4.06 8.24 -3.24
N LEU A 46 3.27 7.19 -3.00
CA LEU A 46 2.98 6.16 -4.01
C LEU A 46 1.58 6.31 -4.61
N LEU A 47 0.70 7.09 -4.00
CA LEU A 47 -0.64 7.33 -4.50
C LEU A 47 -0.67 7.86 -5.96
N PRO A 48 0.22 8.77 -6.41
CA PRO A 48 0.22 9.19 -7.82
C PRO A 48 0.49 8.05 -8.82
N ALA A 49 1.38 7.12 -8.45
CA ALA A 49 1.69 5.96 -9.28
C ALA A 49 0.52 4.96 -9.32
N LEU A 50 -0.11 4.70 -8.17
CA LEU A 50 -1.33 3.90 -8.08
C LEU A 50 -2.48 4.52 -8.89
N ALA A 51 -2.67 5.83 -8.81
CA ALA A 51 -3.69 6.53 -9.58
C ALA A 51 -3.41 6.46 -11.10
N SER A 52 -2.14 6.44 -11.51
CA SER A 52 -1.75 6.21 -12.90
C SER A 52 -2.13 4.81 -13.36
N ASP A 53 -1.81 3.78 -12.57
CA ASP A 53 -2.14 2.39 -12.86
C ASP A 53 -3.65 2.19 -12.96
N MET A 54 -4.42 2.73 -12.01
CA MET A 54 -5.89 2.70 -12.03
C MET A 54 -6.47 3.28 -13.32
N ARG A 55 -5.99 4.45 -13.75
CA ARG A 55 -6.45 5.10 -14.99
C ARG A 55 -6.10 4.28 -16.23
N GLN A 56 -4.86 3.79 -16.34
CA GLN A 56 -4.40 3.06 -17.51
C GLN A 56 -5.12 1.71 -17.67
N MET A 57 -5.44 1.06 -16.57
CA MET A 57 -6.15 -0.23 -16.56
C MET A 57 -7.68 -0.08 -16.53
N GLY A 58 -8.21 1.15 -16.54
CA GLY A 58 -9.66 1.40 -16.51
C GLY A 58 -10.34 0.96 -15.20
N LEU A 59 -9.60 0.94 -14.09
CA LEU A 59 -10.11 0.53 -12.78
C LEU A 59 -10.85 1.67 -12.08
N HIS A 60 -11.87 1.34 -11.32
CA HIS A 60 -12.62 2.29 -10.51
C HIS A 60 -12.13 2.30 -9.06
N PRO A 61 -11.93 3.47 -8.44
CA PRO A 61 -11.62 3.54 -7.02
C PRO A 61 -12.69 2.83 -6.20
N ALA A 62 -12.25 1.99 -5.24
CA ALA A 62 -13.15 1.51 -4.20
C ALA A 62 -13.64 2.68 -3.33
N ALA A 63 -14.78 2.49 -2.66
CA ALA A 63 -15.25 3.45 -1.69
C ALA A 63 -14.18 3.70 -0.61
N THR A 64 -13.88 4.96 -0.33
CA THR A 64 -12.91 5.32 0.70
C THR A 64 -13.41 4.87 2.06
N ILE A 65 -12.63 4.03 2.73
CA ILE A 65 -12.90 3.63 4.12
C ILE A 65 -12.17 4.63 5.03
N PRO A 66 -12.88 5.36 5.91
CA PRO A 66 -12.24 6.30 6.82
C PRO A 66 -11.27 5.57 7.77
N PHE A 67 -10.09 6.15 7.98
CA PHE A 67 -9.17 5.65 8.99
C PHE A 67 -9.70 5.99 10.40
N PRO A 68 -9.85 5.01 11.32
CA PRO A 68 -10.57 5.21 12.56
C PRO A 68 -9.78 5.93 13.66
N VAL A 69 -8.48 6.20 13.45
CA VAL A 69 -7.62 6.80 14.48
C VAL A 69 -7.43 8.29 14.19
N CYS A 70 -7.97 9.13 15.07
CA CYS A 70 -7.82 10.58 15.04
C CYS A 70 -7.82 11.14 16.49
N PRO A 71 -6.98 12.12 16.83
CA PRO A 71 -5.93 12.73 16.00
C PRO A 71 -4.73 11.81 15.79
N VAL A 72 -4.07 11.95 14.64
CA VAL A 72 -2.80 11.25 14.33
C VAL A 72 -1.67 12.05 14.95
N GLY A 73 -1.04 11.52 16.00
CA GLY A 73 0.23 12.03 16.52
C GLY A 73 1.41 11.25 15.95
N LEU A 74 2.63 11.59 16.39
CA LEU A 74 3.85 10.88 15.98
C LEU A 74 3.78 9.35 16.17
N PRO A 75 3.25 8.80 17.29
CA PRO A 75 3.10 7.36 17.42
C PRO A 75 2.20 6.74 16.35
N GLU A 76 1.03 7.33 16.09
CA GLU A 76 0.11 6.85 15.07
C GLU A 76 0.73 6.96 13.67
N ALA A 77 1.35 8.10 13.37
CA ALA A 77 2.05 8.34 12.11
C ALA A 77 3.16 7.31 11.87
N ALA A 78 3.92 6.95 12.91
CA ALA A 78 4.94 5.90 12.82
C ALA A 78 4.33 4.52 12.49
N GLY A 79 3.20 4.18 13.11
CA GLY A 79 2.46 2.94 12.81
C GLY A 79 1.94 2.88 11.38
N ILE A 80 1.35 3.97 10.88
CA ILE A 80 0.86 4.07 9.50
C ILE A 80 2.04 4.00 8.52
N ALA A 81 3.11 4.76 8.77
CA ALA A 81 4.31 4.77 7.92
C ALA A 81 4.96 3.38 7.85
N TYR A 82 5.00 2.64 8.96
CA TYR A 82 5.47 1.26 8.98
C TYR A 82 4.69 0.36 8.01
N VAL A 83 3.36 0.47 7.98
CA VAL A 83 2.52 -0.35 7.10
C VAL A 83 2.67 0.06 5.63
N LEU A 84 2.59 1.37 5.34
CA LEU A 84 2.72 1.88 3.97
C LEU A 84 4.10 1.62 3.38
N ASP A 85 5.16 1.83 4.15
CA ASP A 85 6.51 1.60 3.64
C ASP A 85 6.83 0.09 3.63
N GLY A 86 6.22 -0.69 4.52
CA GLY A 86 6.30 -2.15 4.53
C GLY A 86 5.62 -2.81 3.33
N SER A 87 4.48 -2.29 2.86
CA SER A 87 3.77 -2.82 1.68
C SER A 87 4.65 -2.76 0.41
N ARG A 88 5.56 -1.78 0.34
CA ARG A 88 6.55 -1.64 -0.76
C ARG A 88 7.48 -2.83 -0.87
N LEU A 89 7.86 -3.45 0.25
CA LEU A 89 8.72 -4.62 0.24
C LEU A 89 8.04 -5.77 -0.51
N GLY A 90 6.73 -5.96 -0.30
CA GLY A 90 5.92 -6.92 -1.06
C GLY A 90 5.87 -6.56 -2.55
N ALA A 91 5.60 -5.29 -2.88
CA ALA A 91 5.57 -4.80 -4.26
C ALA A 91 6.91 -5.01 -5.00
N ARG A 92 8.05 -4.90 -4.32
CA ARG A 92 9.38 -5.19 -4.88
C ARG A 92 9.54 -6.64 -5.33
N PHE A 93 9.03 -7.59 -4.54
CA PHE A 93 9.05 -9.00 -4.93
C PHE A 93 8.14 -9.26 -6.13
N ILE A 94 6.94 -8.65 -6.14
CA ILE A 94 6.00 -8.75 -7.27
C ILE A 94 6.62 -8.17 -8.53
N HIS A 95 7.25 -6.99 -8.45
CA HIS A 95 7.93 -6.35 -9.57
C HIS A 95 9.02 -7.24 -10.17
N ARG A 96 9.86 -7.85 -9.32
CA ARG A 96 10.90 -8.78 -9.77
C ARG A 96 10.32 -9.97 -10.52
N ASP A 97 9.22 -10.56 -10.02
CA ASP A 97 8.53 -11.65 -10.71
C ASP A 97 7.93 -11.20 -12.05
N PHE A 98 7.33 -10.01 -12.07
CA PHE A 98 6.77 -9.38 -13.26
C PHE A 98 7.79 -9.25 -14.39
N LEU A 99 9.00 -8.79 -14.06
CA LEU A 99 10.11 -8.67 -14.99
C LEU A 99 10.65 -10.03 -15.43
N ALA A 100 10.89 -10.94 -14.47
CA ALA A 100 11.46 -12.27 -14.75
C ALA A 100 10.58 -13.09 -15.70
N ARG A 101 9.25 -12.95 -15.58
CA ARG A 101 8.27 -13.69 -16.40
C ARG A 101 7.78 -12.90 -17.62
N GLY A 102 8.23 -11.66 -17.77
CA GLY A 102 7.84 -10.76 -18.87
C GLY A 102 6.33 -10.50 -18.92
N LEU A 103 5.67 -10.38 -17.76
CA LEU A 103 4.20 -10.32 -17.66
C LEU A 103 3.63 -9.09 -18.36
N ALA A 104 4.35 -7.96 -18.38
CA ALA A 104 3.96 -6.74 -19.11
C ALA A 104 3.70 -7.00 -20.60
N ARG A 105 4.49 -7.89 -21.22
CA ARG A 105 4.31 -8.27 -22.63
C ARG A 105 3.16 -9.25 -22.83
N ARG A 106 2.82 -10.02 -21.79
CA ARG A 106 1.79 -11.07 -21.85
C ARG A 106 0.40 -10.56 -21.52
N TRP A 107 0.30 -9.43 -20.81
CA TRP A 107 -0.96 -8.81 -20.40
C TRP A 107 -1.12 -7.44 -21.04
N PRO A 108 -1.64 -7.37 -22.29
CA PRO A 108 -1.92 -6.10 -22.94
C PRO A 108 -2.79 -5.19 -22.06
N GLY A 109 -2.39 -3.93 -21.93
CA GLY A 109 -3.11 -2.93 -21.12
C GLY A 109 -2.77 -2.93 -19.63
N ILE A 110 -1.87 -3.81 -19.16
CA ILE A 110 -1.39 -3.76 -17.78
C ILE A 110 -0.45 -2.57 -17.56
N SER A 111 -0.53 -1.94 -16.39
CA SER A 111 0.34 -0.85 -15.98
C SER A 111 1.09 -1.17 -14.68
N THR A 112 2.36 -0.77 -14.59
CA THR A 112 3.30 -1.15 -13.51
C THR A 112 3.93 0.04 -12.79
N ALA A 113 3.34 1.24 -12.92
CA ALA A 113 3.92 2.46 -12.36
C ALA A 113 4.10 2.36 -10.83
N TYR A 114 3.15 1.77 -10.11
CA TYR A 114 3.27 1.53 -8.68
C TYR A 114 4.43 0.58 -8.33
N LEU A 115 4.58 -0.53 -9.07
CA LEU A 115 5.65 -1.50 -8.85
C LEU A 115 7.04 -0.89 -9.11
N GLU A 116 7.15 -0.06 -10.15
CA GLU A 116 8.36 0.68 -10.48
C GLU A 116 8.71 1.68 -9.38
N ALA A 117 7.75 2.49 -8.93
CA ALA A 117 7.94 3.47 -7.86
C ALA A 117 8.28 2.79 -6.51
N ALA A 118 7.61 1.69 -6.17
CA ALA A 118 7.87 0.93 -4.96
C ALA A 118 9.25 0.26 -4.97
N ALA A 119 9.81 -0.02 -6.15
CA ALA A 119 11.12 -0.64 -6.30
C ALA A 119 12.31 0.30 -6.18
N LEU A 120 12.07 1.61 -6.23
CA LEU A 120 13.10 2.59 -5.93
C LEU A 120 13.59 2.41 -4.48
N ALA A 121 14.91 2.46 -4.30
CA ALA A 121 15.52 2.43 -2.98
C ALA A 121 15.07 3.68 -2.20
N ASP A 122 14.59 3.47 -0.98
CA ASP A 122 13.99 4.55 -0.21
C ASP A 122 14.62 4.77 1.18
N GLY A 123 15.47 3.88 1.69
CA GLY A 123 16.05 4.05 3.04
C GLY A 123 15.11 3.62 4.18
N PHE A 124 14.14 2.75 3.89
CA PHE A 124 13.16 2.23 4.86
C PHE A 124 13.75 1.82 6.22
N ARG A 125 14.85 1.05 6.21
CA ARG A 125 15.46 0.53 7.46
C ARG A 125 15.87 1.65 8.40
N ASP A 126 16.50 2.69 7.86
CA ASP A 126 17.03 3.80 8.66
C ASP A 126 15.87 4.63 9.24
N ARG A 127 14.85 4.94 8.43
CA ARG A 127 13.63 5.61 8.92
C ARG A 127 12.92 4.83 10.03
N MET A 128 12.81 3.50 9.89
CA MET A 128 12.19 2.66 10.91
C MET A 128 13.02 2.61 12.20
N ASN A 129 14.35 2.64 12.08
CA ASN A 129 15.22 2.76 13.23
C ASN A 129 14.98 4.09 13.97
N ASP A 130 14.97 5.21 13.25
CA ASP A 130 14.78 6.54 13.83
C ASP A 130 13.41 6.68 14.50
N LEU A 131 12.36 6.18 13.85
CA LEU A 131 11.03 6.12 14.45
C LEU A 131 11.02 5.26 15.71
N SER A 132 11.63 4.07 15.68
CA SER A 132 11.65 3.17 16.85
C SER A 132 12.32 3.81 18.07
N VAL A 133 13.34 4.65 17.86
CA VAL A 133 13.97 5.45 18.91
C VAL A 133 13.02 6.54 19.41
N ALA A 134 12.37 7.28 18.51
CA ALA A 134 11.46 8.37 18.85
C ALA A 134 10.19 7.90 19.61
N ILE A 135 9.71 6.69 19.34
CA ILE A 135 8.50 6.12 19.97
C ILE A 135 8.82 4.98 20.96
N CYS A 136 10.03 4.95 21.53
CA CYS A 136 10.50 3.84 22.37
C CYS A 136 9.71 3.63 23.68
N ALA A 137 9.07 4.68 24.20
CA ALA A 137 8.25 4.60 25.41
C ALA A 137 7.02 3.69 25.22
N ALA A 138 6.72 2.84 26.21
CA ALA A 138 5.66 1.84 26.09
C ALA A 138 4.28 2.38 25.65
N PRO A 139 3.78 3.53 26.18
CA PRO A 139 2.51 4.09 25.71
C PRO A 139 2.55 4.53 24.24
N SER A 140 3.66 5.13 23.79
CA SER A 140 3.84 5.53 22.38
C SER A 140 3.89 4.30 21.48
N ARG A 141 4.64 3.26 21.89
CA ARG A 141 4.71 2.01 21.13
C ARG A 141 3.34 1.33 21.00
N ALA A 142 2.54 1.31 22.06
CA ALA A 142 1.19 0.75 22.01
C ALA A 142 0.28 1.50 21.01
N ARG A 143 0.35 2.83 21.00
CA ARG A 143 -0.39 3.68 20.05
C ARG A 143 0.05 3.44 18.60
N ALA A 144 1.35 3.32 18.36
CA ALA A 144 1.88 2.98 17.03
C ALA A 144 1.41 1.60 16.54
N LEU A 145 1.41 0.60 17.42
CA LEU A 145 0.89 -0.74 17.09
C LEU A 145 -0.61 -0.71 16.78
N ALA A 146 -1.40 0.03 17.57
CA ALA A 146 -2.84 0.18 17.32
C ALA A 146 -3.11 0.83 15.95
N ALA A 147 -2.37 1.89 15.60
CA ALA A 147 -2.47 2.54 14.29
C ALA A 147 -2.03 1.63 13.15
N ALA A 148 -0.96 0.85 13.32
CA ALA A 148 -0.52 -0.13 12.33
C ALA A 148 -1.58 -1.22 12.11
N ASN A 149 -2.18 -1.75 13.17
CA ASN A 149 -3.27 -2.73 13.07
C ASN A 149 -4.50 -2.15 12.36
N ALA A 150 -4.87 -0.90 12.66
CA ALA A 150 -5.95 -0.22 11.96
C ALA A 150 -5.62 0.00 10.47
N ALA A 151 -4.35 0.26 10.13
CA ALA A 151 -3.92 0.40 8.75
C ALA A 151 -3.97 -0.95 8.01
N PHE A 152 -3.53 -2.06 8.64
CA PHE A 152 -3.70 -3.40 8.07
C PHE A 152 -5.18 -3.75 7.82
N ALA A 153 -6.07 -3.41 8.76
CA ALA A 153 -7.50 -3.63 8.60
C ALA A 153 -8.09 -2.88 7.38
N LEU A 154 -7.53 -1.73 6.98
CA LEU A 154 -7.92 -1.05 5.75
C LEU A 154 -7.53 -1.84 4.50
N PHE A 155 -6.33 -2.42 4.47
CA PHE A 155 -5.92 -3.29 3.36
C PHE A 155 -6.82 -4.53 3.25
N GLU A 156 -7.15 -5.15 4.38
CA GLU A 156 -8.04 -6.33 4.43
C GLU A 156 -9.47 -5.98 3.97
N ALA A 157 -10.03 -4.89 4.46
CA ALA A 157 -11.36 -4.43 4.06
C ALA A 157 -11.41 -4.05 2.56
N ALA A 158 -10.33 -3.46 2.04
CA ALA A 158 -10.22 -3.16 0.62
C ALA A 158 -10.20 -4.44 -0.24
N ILE A 159 -9.58 -5.53 0.21
CA ILE A 159 -9.64 -6.84 -0.49
C ILE A 159 -11.08 -7.38 -0.50
N ALA A 160 -11.75 -7.37 0.66
CA ALA A 160 -13.09 -7.92 0.82
C ALA A 160 -14.17 -7.19 0.01
N GLY A 161 -13.94 -5.91 -0.31
CA GLY A 161 -14.84 -5.09 -1.14
C GLY A 161 -14.84 -5.45 -2.64
N PHE A 162 -13.92 -6.31 -3.11
CA PHE A 162 -13.91 -6.77 -4.50
C PHE A 162 -14.59 -8.14 -4.63
N PRO A 163 -15.72 -8.25 -5.35
CA PRO A 163 -16.40 -9.53 -5.53
C PRO A 163 -15.45 -10.55 -6.18
N HIS A 164 -15.47 -11.80 -5.73
CA HIS A 164 -14.78 -12.89 -6.43
C HIS A 164 -15.30 -13.00 -7.88
N PRO A 165 -14.46 -13.36 -8.87
CA PRO A 165 -14.98 -13.72 -10.18
C PRO A 165 -15.95 -14.88 -9.94
N SER A 166 -17.19 -14.75 -10.39
CA SER A 166 -18.18 -15.82 -10.28
C SER A 166 -17.62 -17.08 -10.95
N GLU A 167 -17.49 -18.18 -10.22
CA GLU A 167 -17.20 -19.52 -10.77
C GLU A 167 -18.42 -20.09 -11.55
N ASP A 168 -19.32 -19.25 -12.06
CA ASP A 168 -20.48 -19.68 -12.82
C ASP A 168 -20.18 -19.70 -14.31
N GLY A 169 -19.17 -20.49 -14.66
CA GLY A 169 -19.07 -21.14 -15.97
C GLY A 169 -19.88 -22.43 -15.96
N ASN A 170 -21.18 -22.38 -15.63
CA ASN A 170 -22.07 -23.52 -15.82
C ASN A 170 -23.04 -23.19 -16.96
N VAL A 171 -22.66 -23.61 -18.17
CA VAL A 171 -23.59 -23.84 -19.26
C VAL A 171 -24.04 -25.29 -19.17
N PRO A 172 -25.29 -25.60 -18.79
CA PRO A 172 -25.92 -26.82 -19.22
C PRO A 172 -26.85 -26.54 -20.40
N SER A 173 -26.45 -27.18 -21.50
CA SER A 173 -27.16 -27.69 -22.69
C SER A 173 -28.60 -27.24 -22.97
#